data_AF-A0A1E1WHZ9-F1
#
_entry.id   AF-A0A1E1WHZ9-F1
#
_cell.length_a   1.000
_cell.length_b   1.000
_cell.length_c   1.000
_cell.angle_alpha   90.00
_cell.angle_beta   90.00
_cell.angle_gamma   90.00
#
_symmetry.space_group_name_H-M   'P 1'
#
loop_
_entity.id
_entity.type
_entity.pdbx_description
1 polymer ?
#
loop_
_entity_poly.entity_id
_entity_poly.type
_entity_poly.pdbx_seq_one_letter_code
_entity_poly.pdbx_strand_id
1 'polypeptide(L)'
;MKPLIDFDECLRDSPKFREQLETEEASIESLEQKLDKVLKACSVMVESGKTYMSHRGAFTNALWDLSGNFSEDPTVMATLNRMIHGLQEMNKFHSILLDQASRTVVKNLTAFVKVDIKGVKESKHHFEKISNDLDIALNRNSQVSRHKPQDVEEVVNLLLATRSCFRHTALDHVQ
;
A
#
# COMPACT_ATOMS: atom_id res chain seq x y z
N MET A 1 16.66 13.67 4.62
CA MET A 1 16.54 13.33 3.19
C MET A 1 16.30 14.63 2.46
N LYS A 2 16.94 14.92 1.32
CA LYS A 2 16.57 16.14 0.57
C LYS A 2 15.14 15.93 0.05
N PRO A 3 14.23 16.90 0.24
CA PRO A 3 12.88 16.78 -0.31
C PRO A 3 13.00 16.65 -1.83
N LEU A 4 12.23 15.72 -2.42
CA LEU A 4 12.23 15.50 -3.87
C LEU A 4 11.65 16.71 -4.61
N ILE A 5 10.71 17.40 -3.96
CA ILE A 5 10.07 18.63 -4.41
C ILE A 5 10.65 19.81 -3.62
N ASP A 6 11.07 20.86 -4.33
CA ASP A 6 11.53 22.10 -3.68
C ASP A 6 10.33 22.87 -3.13
N PHE A 7 10.34 23.16 -1.83
CA PHE A 7 9.28 23.92 -1.16
C PHE A 7 9.13 25.34 -1.73
N ASP A 8 10.21 25.96 -2.21
CA ASP A 8 10.12 27.30 -2.80
C ASP A 8 9.39 27.26 -4.16
N GLU A 9 9.62 26.21 -4.95
CA GLU A 9 8.90 25.97 -6.22
C GLU A 9 7.43 25.59 -5.98
N CYS A 10 7.16 24.81 -4.92
CA CYS A 10 5.81 24.48 -4.48
C CYS A 10 5.00 25.73 -4.09
N LEU A 11 5.59 26.63 -3.30
CA LEU A 11 4.94 27.89 -2.89
C LEU A 11 4.70 28.88 -4.05
N ARG A 12 5.49 28.74 -5.12
CA ARG A 12 5.37 29.51 -6.36
C ARG A 12 4.35 28.92 -7.34
N ASP A 13 3.92 27.69 -7.10
CA ASP A 13 3.06 26.93 -8.02
C ASP A 13 3.63 26.90 -9.45
N SER A 14 4.93 26.61 -9.58
CA SER A 14 5.60 26.69 -10.87
C SER A 14 5.21 25.52 -11.80
N PRO A 15 5.29 25.68 -13.13
CA PRO A 15 5.08 24.57 -14.06
C PRO A 15 6.02 23.38 -13.78
N LYS A 16 7.24 23.67 -13.32
CA LYS A 16 8.23 22.64 -12.94
C LYS A 16 7.78 21.86 -11.71
N PHE A 17 7.23 22.55 -10.70
CA PHE A 17 6.62 21.89 -9.54
C PHE A 17 5.47 20.98 -9.97
N ARG A 18 4.58 21.45 -10.85
CA ARG A 18 3.45 20.65 -11.36
C ARG A 18 3.90 19.39 -12.10
N GLU A 19 4.91 19.49 -12.96
CA GLU A 19 5.48 18.34 -13.69
C GLU A 19 6.10 17.29 -12.73
N GLN A 20 6.85 17.76 -11.73
CA GLN A 20 7.43 16.88 -10.72
C GLN A 20 6.35 16.19 -9.88
N LEU A 21 5.33 16.95 -9.46
CA LEU A 21 4.21 16.41 -8.69
C LEU A 21 3.47 15.31 -9.47
N GLU A 22 3.13 15.57 -10.73
CA GLU A 22 2.47 14.59 -11.60
C GLU A 22 3.30 13.30 -11.75
N THR A 23 4.62 13.44 -11.88
CA THR A 23 5.54 12.30 -11.99
C THR A 23 5.54 11.44 -10.71
N GLU A 24 5.60 12.08 -9.55
CA GLU A 24 5.59 11.38 -8.25
C GLU A 24 4.23 10.73 -7.97
N GLU A 25 3.12 11.41 -8.29
CA GLU A 25 1.78 10.84 -8.17
C GLU A 25 1.60 9.61 -9.06
N ALA A 26 2.08 9.65 -10.31
CA ALA A 26 2.07 8.49 -11.20
C ALA A 26 2.94 7.34 -10.68
N SER A 27 4.07 7.66 -10.03
CA SER A 27 4.92 6.68 -9.35
C SER A 27 4.19 5.98 -8.21
N ILE A 28 3.42 6.73 -7.40
CA ILE A 28 2.60 6.20 -6.32
C ILE A 28 1.51 5.26 -6.85
N GLU A 29 0.81 5.64 -7.93
CA GLU A 29 -0.16 4.75 -8.58
C GLU A 29 0.48 3.46 -9.10
N SER A 30 1.67 3.55 -9.71
CA SER A 30 2.44 2.38 -10.14
C SER A 30 2.85 1.49 -8.95
N LEU A 31 3.23 2.10 -7.83
CA LEU A 31 3.59 1.40 -6.60
C LEU A 31 2.38 0.64 -6.03
N GLU A 32 1.21 1.28 -5.95
CA GLU A 32 -0.05 0.66 -5.49
C GLU A 32 -0.36 -0.61 -6.30
N GLN A 33 -0.31 -0.53 -7.63
CA GLN A 33 -0.55 -1.68 -8.51
C GLN A 33 0.44 -2.82 -8.29
N LYS A 34 1.73 -2.50 -8.10
CA LYS A 34 2.78 -3.50 -7.82
C LYS A 34 2.57 -4.16 -6.45
N LEU A 35 2.22 -3.38 -5.43
CA LEU A 35 1.90 -3.89 -4.09
C LEU A 35 0.70 -4.83 -4.13
N ASP A 36 -0.37 -4.46 -4.84
CA ASP A 36 -1.55 -5.30 -5.04
C ASP A 36 -1.20 -6.64 -5.71
N LYS A 37 -0.31 -6.61 -6.71
CA LYS A 37 0.16 -7.84 -7.36
C LYS A 37 0.93 -8.74 -6.38
N VAL A 38 1.80 -8.17 -5.55
CA VAL A 38 2.54 -8.89 -4.51
C VAL A 38 1.59 -9.49 -3.46
N LEU A 39 0.62 -8.71 -2.99
CA LEU A 39 -0.39 -9.17 -2.02
C LEU A 39 -1.20 -10.35 -2.57
N LYS A 40 -1.65 -10.27 -3.83
CA LYS A 40 -2.37 -11.36 -4.50
C LYS A 40 -1.50 -12.61 -4.64
N ALA A 41 -0.26 -12.45 -5.11
CA ALA A 41 0.67 -13.57 -5.26
C ALA A 41 0.97 -14.26 -3.91
N CYS A 42 1.23 -13.48 -2.86
CA CYS A 42 1.46 -14.00 -1.52
C CYS A 42 0.23 -14.72 -0.96
N SER A 43 -0.97 -14.16 -1.16
CA SER A 43 -2.22 -14.78 -0.71
C SER A 43 -2.46 -16.14 -1.38
N VAL A 44 -2.25 -16.23 -2.69
CA VAL A 44 -2.35 -17.50 -3.44
C VAL A 44 -1.31 -18.50 -2.97
N MET A 45 -0.07 -18.06 -2.73
CA MET A 45 1.00 -18.91 -2.20
C MET A 45 0.64 -19.48 -0.82
N VAL A 46 0.11 -18.64 0.08
CA VAL A 46 -0.31 -19.06 1.42
C VAL A 46 -1.44 -20.09 1.34
N GLU A 47 -2.45 -19.84 0.51
CA GLU A 47 -3.58 -20.76 0.39
C GLU A 47 -3.17 -22.10 -0.23
N SER A 48 -2.37 -22.06 -1.30
CA SER A 48 -1.80 -23.26 -1.91
C SER A 48 -0.93 -24.05 -0.92
N GLY A 49 -0.16 -23.35 -0.09
CA GLY A 49 0.63 -23.94 0.99
C GLY A 49 -0.23 -24.66 2.03
N LYS A 50 -1.38 -24.10 2.43
CA LYS A 50 -2.31 -24.78 3.35
C LYS A 50 -2.89 -26.04 2.73
N THR A 51 -3.32 -26.00 1.47
CA THR A 51 -3.81 -27.19 0.76
C THR A 51 -2.74 -28.27 0.70
N TYR A 52 -1.50 -27.88 0.38
CA TYR A 52 -0.37 -28.79 0.38
C TYR A 52 -0.12 -29.43 1.76
N MET A 53 -0.16 -28.64 2.84
CA MET A 53 -0.04 -29.15 4.21
C MET A 53 -1.16 -30.13 4.56
N SER A 54 -2.39 -29.89 4.12
CA SER A 54 -3.52 -30.81 4.28
C SER A 54 -3.24 -32.17 3.62
N HIS A 55 -2.83 -32.16 2.35
CA HIS A 55 -2.47 -33.39 1.62
C HIS A 55 -1.28 -34.11 2.26
N ARG A 56 -0.26 -33.37 2.73
CA ARG A 56 0.89 -33.94 3.43
C ARG A 56 0.49 -34.58 4.77
N GLY A 57 -0.48 -33.99 5.48
CA GLY A 57 -1.07 -34.58 6.68
C GLY A 57 -1.73 -35.93 6.39
N ALA A 58 -2.56 -36.00 5.35
CA ALA A 58 -3.18 -37.25 4.91
C ALA A 58 -2.14 -38.32 4.52
N PHE A 59 -1.08 -37.92 3.81
CA PHE A 59 0.04 -38.82 3.48
C PHE A 59 0.77 -39.35 4.72
N THR A 60 1.02 -38.49 5.71
CA THR A 60 1.67 -38.89 6.97
C THR A 60 0.80 -39.88 7.74
N ASN A 61 -0.52 -39.69 7.75
CA ASN A 61 -1.46 -40.63 8.37
C ASN A 61 -1.46 -41.99 7.64
N ALA A 62 -1.45 -42.00 6.31
CA ALA A 62 -1.37 -43.24 5.54
C ALA A 62 -0.08 -44.03 5.82
N LEU A 63 1.06 -43.34 6.01
CA LEU A 63 2.30 -43.98 6.45
C LEU A 63 2.19 -44.56 7.86
N TRP A 64 1.48 -43.88 8.75
CA TRP A 64 1.23 -44.35 10.10
C TRP A 64 0.34 -45.61 10.10
N ASP A 65 -0.74 -45.62 9.32
CA ASP A 65 -1.60 -46.80 9.14
C ASP A 65 -0.82 -47.97 8.54
N LEU A 66 0.05 -47.70 7.56
CA LEU A 66 0.93 -48.70 6.97
C LEU A 66 1.86 -49.32 8.02
N SER A 67 2.43 -48.49 8.91
CA SER A 67 3.33 -48.97 9.97
C SER A 67 2.67 -50.00 10.89
N GLY A 68 1.34 -49.91 11.11
CA GLY A 68 0.59 -50.89 11.90
C GLY A 68 0.68 -52.33 11.38
N ASN A 69 0.91 -52.53 10.07
CA ASN A 69 1.06 -53.85 9.46
C ASN A 69 2.40 -54.52 9.75
N PHE A 70 3.38 -53.77 10.26
CA PHE A 70 4.74 -54.25 10.54
C PHE A 70 5.03 -54.33 12.04
N SER A 71 4.01 -54.44 12.88
CA SER A 71 4.14 -54.44 14.34
C SER A 71 5.05 -55.54 14.90
N GLU A 72 5.22 -56.65 14.16
CA GLU A 72 6.11 -57.76 14.51
C GLU A 72 7.54 -57.60 13.96
N ASP A 73 7.83 -56.57 13.15
CA ASP A 73 9.17 -56.25 12.64
C ASP A 73 9.69 -54.92 13.21
N PRO A 74 10.50 -54.96 14.29
CA PRO A 74 11.04 -53.77 14.92
C PRO A 74 11.93 -52.90 14.01
N THR A 75 12.59 -53.52 13.01
CA THR A 75 13.54 -52.80 12.13
C THR A 75 12.79 -51.95 11.11
N VAL A 76 11.75 -52.53 10.50
CA VAL A 76 10.86 -51.82 9.57
C VAL A 76 10.10 -50.72 10.31
N MET A 77 9.58 -51.03 11.50
CA MET A 77 8.90 -50.04 12.37
C MET A 77 9.79 -48.86 12.72
N ALA A 78 11.03 -49.09 13.12
CA ALA A 78 11.96 -48.01 13.44
C ALA A 78 12.23 -47.08 12.23
N THR A 79 12.32 -47.66 11.03
CA THR A 79 12.56 -46.92 9.79
C THR A 79 11.36 -46.07 9.39
N LEU A 80 10.15 -46.65 9.43
CA LEU A 80 8.90 -45.94 9.14
C LEU A 80 8.65 -44.81 10.14
N ASN A 81 8.86 -45.06 11.43
CA ASN A 81 8.70 -44.03 12.47
C ASN A 81 9.67 -42.85 12.27
N ARG A 82 10.92 -43.12 11.89
CA ARG A 82 11.89 -42.06 11.58
C ARG A 82 11.44 -41.22 10.37
N MET A 83 10.88 -41.85 9.35
CA MET A 83 10.31 -41.15 8.19
C MET A 83 9.10 -40.28 8.57
N ILE A 84 8.17 -40.83 9.34
CA ILE A 84 6.99 -40.10 9.85
C ILE A 84 7.41 -38.89 10.69
N HIS A 85 8.37 -39.06 11.60
CA HIS A 85 8.89 -37.97 12.42
C HIS A 85 9.50 -36.84 11.56
N GLY A 86 10.31 -37.21 10.56
CA GLY A 86 10.89 -36.22 9.63
C GLY A 86 9.82 -35.41 8.88
N LEU A 87 8.75 -36.07 8.42
CA LEU A 87 7.62 -35.40 7.76
C LEU A 87 6.86 -34.48 8.73
N GLN A 88 6.68 -34.88 9.98
CA GLN A 88 6.05 -34.05 11.02
C GLN A 88 6.88 -32.81 11.34
N GLU A 89 8.21 -32.92 11.44
CA GLU A 89 9.09 -31.76 11.64
C GLU A 89 9.03 -30.79 10.46
N MET A 90 9.08 -31.30 9.22
CA MET A 90 8.88 -30.47 8.02
C MET A 90 7.54 -29.73 8.05
N ASN A 91 6.49 -30.34 8.60
CA ASN A 91 5.18 -29.71 8.72
C ASN A 91 5.22 -28.49 9.66
N LYS A 92 5.94 -28.60 10.79
CA LYS A 92 6.12 -27.47 11.74
C LYS A 92 6.81 -26.29 11.06
N PHE A 93 7.92 -26.52 10.36
CA PHE A 93 8.65 -25.45 9.67
C PHE A 93 7.82 -24.79 8.57
N HIS A 94 7.08 -25.58 7.80
CA HIS A 94 6.22 -25.05 6.75
C HIS A 94 5.06 -24.24 7.32
N SER A 95 4.47 -24.67 8.44
CA SER A 95 3.42 -23.93 9.14
C SER A 95 3.92 -22.55 9.60
N ILE A 96 5.11 -22.49 10.20
CA ILE A 96 5.73 -21.24 10.63
C ILE A 96 5.98 -20.33 9.42
N LEU A 97 6.52 -20.87 8.32
CA LEU A 97 6.74 -20.11 7.09
C LEU A 97 5.46 -19.46 6.57
N LEU A 98 4.35 -20.22 6.48
CA LEU A 98 3.09 -19.69 5.98
C LEU A 98 2.47 -18.65 6.92
N ASP A 99 2.54 -18.86 8.24
CA ASP A 99 2.08 -17.87 9.22
C ASP A 99 2.88 -16.57 9.11
N GLN A 100 4.21 -16.67 9.01
CA GLN A 100 5.08 -15.51 8.84
C GLN A 100 4.86 -14.79 7.51
N ALA A 101 4.67 -15.52 6.41
CA ALA A 101 4.32 -14.91 5.12
C ALA A 101 2.98 -14.17 5.21
N SER A 102 1.96 -14.76 5.85
CA SER A 102 0.66 -14.12 6.04
C SER A 102 0.74 -12.86 6.92
N ARG A 103 1.43 -12.93 8.06
CA ARG A 103 1.55 -11.78 8.98
C ARG A 103 2.45 -10.68 8.43
N THR A 104 3.60 -11.03 7.90
CA THR A 104 4.61 -10.03 7.54
C THR A 104 4.32 -9.43 6.18
N VAL A 105 3.89 -10.24 5.21
CA VAL A 105 3.66 -9.73 3.85
C VAL A 105 2.22 -9.30 3.69
N VAL A 106 1.25 -10.19 3.93
CA VAL A 106 -0.15 -9.86 3.65
C VAL A 106 -0.64 -8.76 4.60
N LYS A 107 -0.50 -8.93 5.92
CA LYS A 107 -1.05 -7.95 6.88
C LYS A 107 -0.32 -6.60 6.81
N ASN A 108 1.01 -6.57 6.83
CA ASN A 108 1.73 -5.28 6.85
C ASN A 108 1.58 -4.52 5.54
N LEU A 109 1.72 -5.18 4.37
CA LEU A 109 1.54 -4.48 3.09
C LEU A 109 0.08 -4.05 2.89
N THR A 110 -0.90 -4.84 3.33
CA THR A 110 -2.31 -4.41 3.30
C THR A 110 -2.53 -3.18 4.17
N ALA A 111 -1.92 -3.13 5.36
CA ALA A 111 -2.00 -1.96 6.23
C ALA A 111 -1.37 -0.73 5.57
N PHE A 112 -0.17 -0.88 4.99
CA PHE A 112 0.52 0.19 4.28
C PHE A 112 -0.31 0.75 3.10
N VAL A 113 -0.90 -0.12 2.27
CA VAL A 113 -1.77 0.32 1.18
C VAL A 113 -3.01 1.06 1.72
N LYS A 114 -3.64 0.55 2.79
CA LYS A 114 -4.87 1.13 3.34
C LYS A 114 -4.66 2.44 4.10
N VAL A 115 -3.51 2.63 4.72
CA VAL A 115 -3.22 3.79 5.57
C VAL A 115 -2.41 4.81 4.78
N ASP A 116 -1.21 4.43 4.34
CA ASP A 116 -0.26 5.36 3.74
C ASP A 116 -0.64 5.72 2.31
N ILE A 117 -0.83 4.74 1.43
CA ILE A 117 -1.19 5.00 0.02
C ILE A 117 -2.55 5.70 -0.08
N LYS A 118 -3.54 5.24 0.70
CA LYS A 118 -4.86 5.89 0.75
C LYS A 118 -4.76 7.31 1.30
N GLY A 119 -3.97 7.54 2.35
CA GLY A 119 -3.77 8.87 2.92
C GLY A 119 -3.16 9.85 1.91
N VAL A 120 -2.18 9.41 1.12
CA VAL A 120 -1.59 10.23 0.06
C VAL A 120 -2.61 10.56 -1.04
N LYS A 121 -3.45 9.60 -1.43
CA LYS A 121 -4.53 9.83 -2.42
C LYS A 121 -5.60 10.79 -1.90
N GLU A 122 -5.95 10.71 -0.62
CA GLU A 122 -6.84 11.67 0.03
C GLU A 122 -6.20 13.06 0.07
N SER A 123 -4.90 13.16 0.39
CA SER A 123 -4.15 14.41 0.34
C SER A 123 -4.13 15.02 -1.07
N LYS A 124 -3.87 14.22 -2.10
CA LYS A 124 -3.96 14.61 -3.52
C LYS A 124 -5.32 15.21 -3.85
N HIS A 125 -6.41 14.55 -3.44
CA HIS A 125 -7.76 15.03 -3.72
C HIS A 125 -8.04 16.41 -3.07
N HIS A 126 -7.58 16.63 -1.84
CA HIS A 126 -7.69 17.93 -1.19
C HIS A 126 -6.86 19.00 -1.91
N PHE A 127 -5.63 18.66 -2.31
CA PHE A 127 -4.76 19.54 -3.07
C PHE A 127 -5.39 19.96 -4.41
N GLU A 128 -5.90 19.01 -5.19
CA GLU A 128 -6.58 19.26 -6.47
C GLU A 128 -7.79 20.18 -6.28
N LYS A 129 -8.59 19.95 -5.24
CA LYS A 129 -9.75 20.80 -4.92
C LYS A 129 -9.34 22.24 -4.67
N ILE A 130 -8.36 22.48 -3.80
CA ILE A 130 -7.89 23.82 -3.47
C ILE A 130 -7.18 24.47 -4.66
N SER A 131 -6.47 23.69 -5.49
CA SER A 131 -5.90 24.18 -6.75
C SER A 131 -6.99 24.69 -7.68
N ASN A 132 -8.08 23.94 -7.87
CA ASN A 132 -9.20 24.36 -8.71
C ASN A 132 -9.90 25.62 -8.14
N ASP A 133 -10.08 25.69 -6.81
CA ASP A 133 -10.64 26.87 -6.15
C ASP A 133 -9.76 28.11 -6.36
N LEU A 134 -8.43 27.94 -6.37
CA LEU A 134 -7.48 29.02 -6.66
C LEU A 134 -7.61 29.50 -8.11
N ASP A 135 -7.73 28.60 -9.08
CA ASP A 135 -7.94 28.95 -10.49
C ASP A 135 -9.25 29.72 -10.69
N ILE A 136 -10.32 29.32 -10.01
CA ILE A 136 -11.61 30.04 -10.03
C ILE A 136 -11.45 31.45 -9.42
N ALA A 137 -10.77 31.57 -8.29
CA ALA A 137 -10.54 32.86 -7.62
C ALA A 137 -9.68 33.80 -8.49
N LEU A 138 -8.64 33.28 -9.14
CA LEU A 138 -7.79 34.02 -10.08
C LEU A 138 -8.60 34.52 -11.28
N ASN A 139 -9.40 33.65 -11.88
CA ASN A 139 -10.28 34.02 -13.00
C ASN A 139 -11.28 35.11 -12.60
N ARG A 140 -11.94 34.96 -11.44
CA ARG A 140 -12.88 35.97 -10.93
C ARG A 140 -12.20 37.31 -10.67
N ASN A 141 -10.99 37.29 -10.11
CA ASN A 141 -10.18 38.49 -9.89
C ASN A 141 -9.74 39.16 -11.20
N SER A 142 -9.51 38.39 -12.26
CA SER A 142 -9.16 38.96 -13.57
C SER A 142 -10.34 39.65 -14.27
N GLN A 143 -11.57 39.27 -13.93
CA GLN A 143 -12.81 39.73 -14.60
C GLN A 143 -13.56 40.83 -13.84
N VAL A 144 -13.20 41.10 -12.57
CA VAL A 144 -13.91 42.10 -11.75
C VAL A 144 -13.75 43.51 -12.31
N SER A 145 -14.86 44.26 -12.38
CA SER A 145 -14.85 45.63 -12.86
C SER A 145 -14.21 46.58 -11.84
N ARG A 146 -13.19 47.34 -12.28
CA ARG A 146 -12.50 48.34 -11.44
C ARG A 146 -13.41 49.49 -10.98
N HIS A 147 -14.60 49.62 -11.57
CA HIS A 147 -15.57 50.66 -11.23
C HIS A 147 -16.42 50.33 -9.99
N LYS A 148 -16.30 49.11 -9.44
CA LYS A 148 -17.02 48.67 -8.25
C LYS A 148 -16.03 48.32 -7.13
N PRO A 149 -15.58 49.32 -6.35
CA PRO A 149 -14.51 49.11 -5.38
C PRO A 149 -14.84 48.08 -4.29
N GLN A 150 -16.12 47.96 -3.88
CA GLN A 150 -16.56 46.91 -2.94
C GLN A 150 -16.42 45.50 -3.53
N ASP A 151 -16.91 45.27 -4.75
CA ASP A 151 -16.76 43.99 -5.45
C ASP A 151 -15.28 43.61 -5.64
N VAL A 152 -14.42 44.59 -5.93
CA VAL A 152 -12.96 44.39 -6.06
C VAL A 152 -12.38 43.94 -4.73
N GLU A 153 -12.71 44.62 -3.64
CA GLU A 153 -12.22 44.28 -2.30
C GLU A 153 -12.62 42.86 -1.88
N GLU A 154 -13.89 42.48 -2.09
CA GLU A 154 -14.38 41.13 -1.79
C GLU A 154 -13.63 40.05 -2.59
N VAL A 155 -13.42 40.27 -3.88
CA VAL A 155 -12.73 39.31 -4.76
C VAL A 155 -11.25 39.19 -4.43
N VAL A 156 -10.58 40.30 -4.09
CA VAL A 156 -9.18 40.29 -3.65
C VAL A 156 -9.04 39.56 -2.31
N ASN A 157 -9.95 39.79 -1.36
CA ASN A 157 -9.94 39.10 -0.07
C ASN A 157 -10.14 37.59 -0.23
N LEU A 158 -11.07 37.17 -1.09
CA LEU A 158 -11.25 35.76 -1.43
C LEU A 158 -9.98 35.16 -2.04
N LEU A 159 -9.36 35.85 -3.01
CA LEU A 159 -8.13 35.37 -3.65
C LEU A 159 -6.98 35.20 -2.64
N LEU A 160 -6.79 36.16 -1.73
CA LEU A 160 -5.74 36.08 -0.70
C LEU A 160 -5.98 34.89 0.24
N ALA A 161 -7.23 34.66 0.66
CA ALA A 161 -7.60 33.53 1.48
C ALA A 161 -7.33 32.19 0.77
N THR A 162 -7.79 32.04 -0.48
CA THR A 162 -7.59 30.82 -1.26
C THR A 162 -6.12 30.55 -1.54
N ARG A 163 -5.32 31.60 -1.81
CA ARG A 163 -3.87 31.45 -2.02
C ARG A 163 -3.14 31.00 -0.75
N SER A 164 -3.57 31.48 0.42
CA SER A 164 -3.04 31.00 1.70
C SER A 164 -3.39 29.53 1.93
N CYS A 165 -4.63 29.13 1.63
CA CYS A 165 -5.07 27.75 1.75
C CYS A 165 -4.28 26.83 0.81
N PHE A 166 -4.10 27.24 -0.46
CA PHE A 166 -3.30 26.50 -1.44
C PHE A 166 -1.89 26.24 -0.93
N ARG A 167 -1.19 27.26 -0.40
CA ARG A 167 0.17 27.10 0.12
C ARG A 167 0.25 26.09 1.27
N HIS A 168 -0.73 26.11 2.18
CA HIS A 168 -0.77 25.16 3.29
C HIS A 168 -1.00 23.73 2.78
N THR A 169 -2.02 23.54 1.94
CA THR A 169 -2.36 22.21 1.42
C THR A 169 -1.27 21.65 0.50
N ALA A 170 -0.61 22.50 -0.30
CA ALA A 170 0.49 22.10 -1.14
C ALA A 170 1.68 21.60 -0.31
N LEU A 171 2.03 22.32 0.77
CA LEU A 171 3.10 21.89 1.69
C LEU A 171 2.73 20.59 2.41
N ASP A 172 1.49 20.45 2.89
CA ASP A 172 1.02 19.20 3.52
C ASP A 172 1.06 18.00 2.55
N HIS A 173 0.86 18.25 1.25
CA HIS A 173 0.82 17.21 0.23
C HIS A 173 2.20 16.71 -0.18
N VAL A 174 3.20 17.61 -0.23
CA VAL A 174 4.57 17.29 -0.69
C VAL A 174 5.53 16.87 0.43
N GLN A 175 5.06 16.85 1.69
CA GLN A 175 5.84 16.48 2.88
C GLN A 175 5.89 14.96 3.08
#